data_AF-A0A6S6U664-F1
#
_entry.id   AF-A0A6S6U664-F1
#
_cell.length_a   1.000
_cell.length_b   1.000
_cell.length_c   1.000
_cell.angle_alpha   90.00
_cell.angle_beta   90.00
_cell.angle_gamma   90.00
#
_symmetry.space_group_name_H-M   'P 1'
#
loop_
_entity.id
_entity.type
_entity.pdbx_description
1 polymer ?
#
loop_
_entity_poly.entity_id
_entity_poly.type
_entity_poly.pdbx_seq_one_letter_code
_entity_poly.pdbx_strand_id
1 'polypeptide(L)'
;MEEDKVMFKGNQKSSEANEKNIKNTFIAKEIEVNGNFKGEGSVQVEGTLHGDILVTSVVIGEHGTINGTITATNVIVNGKLNGSIFCDSLEVMSNGNVSNDIQVKELLISGKVEGKIEAKEKITIDTRGQVNANIMKSKNILVNGTFKGKVTASQLLEIGNKGSVQGDITVKNIKTHEGGKLLGSMHTYLEEATELFTKITDN
;
A
#
# COMPACT_ATOMS: atom_id res chain seq x y z
N MET A 1 -55.74 -14.11 -49.62
CA MET A 1 -56.03 -14.51 -48.23
C MET A 1 -54.68 -14.70 -47.58
N GLU A 2 -54.44 -13.89 -46.56
CA GLU A 2 -53.15 -13.61 -45.91
C GLU A 2 -52.63 -14.81 -45.12
N GLU A 3 -51.31 -15.00 -45.12
CA GLU A 3 -50.60 -15.80 -44.12
C GLU A 3 -49.77 -14.87 -43.24
N ASP A 4 -49.97 -15.02 -41.93
CA ASP A 4 -49.23 -14.36 -40.86
C ASP A 4 -47.73 -14.64 -40.90
N LYS A 5 -46.92 -13.61 -40.68
CA LYS A 5 -45.60 -13.78 -40.07
C LYS A 5 -45.24 -12.58 -39.21
N VAL A 6 -45.56 -12.69 -37.93
CA VAL A 6 -44.96 -11.86 -36.88
C VAL A 6 -43.49 -12.24 -36.75
N MET A 7 -42.58 -11.27 -36.91
CA MET A 7 -41.19 -11.37 -36.43
C MET A 7 -40.71 -10.00 -35.95
N PHE A 8 -40.47 -9.90 -34.65
CA PHE A 8 -39.72 -8.84 -33.99
C PHE A 8 -38.23 -8.91 -34.37
N LYS A 9 -37.59 -7.75 -34.52
CA LYS A 9 -36.16 -7.44 -34.26
C LYS A 9 -35.93 -6.01 -34.75
N GLY A 10 -35.33 -5.07 -34.04
CA GLY A 10 -34.71 -5.01 -32.74
C GLY A 10 -34.13 -3.59 -32.70
N ASN A 11 -34.42 -2.85 -31.63
CA ASN A 11 -34.03 -1.46 -31.49
C ASN A 11 -32.50 -1.37 -31.47
N GLN A 12 -31.88 -0.92 -32.57
CA GLN A 12 -30.45 -0.59 -32.59
C GLN A 12 -30.24 0.70 -31.79
N LYS A 13 -30.30 0.60 -30.46
CA LYS A 13 -29.51 1.47 -29.59
C LYS A 13 -28.07 0.98 -29.65
N SER A 14 -27.33 1.38 -30.68
CA SER A 14 -25.87 1.44 -30.59
C SER A 14 -25.56 2.59 -29.64
N SER A 15 -25.49 2.26 -28.35
CA SER A 15 -24.93 3.13 -27.33
C SER A 15 -23.49 3.45 -27.71
N GLU A 16 -23.25 4.72 -28.02
CA GLU A 16 -21.92 5.35 -28.00
C GLU A 16 -21.34 5.16 -26.59
N ALA A 17 -20.59 4.08 -26.40
CA ALA A 17 -19.76 3.91 -25.22
C ALA A 17 -18.54 4.83 -25.40
N ASN A 18 -18.54 5.93 -24.64
CA ASN A 18 -17.41 6.82 -24.42
C ASN A 18 -16.10 6.04 -24.33
N GLU A 19 -15.27 6.17 -25.36
CA GLU A 19 -13.87 5.77 -25.38
C GLU A 19 -13.10 6.73 -24.44
N LYS A 20 -13.23 6.52 -23.12
CA LYS A 20 -12.16 6.96 -22.23
C LYS A 20 -10.95 6.18 -22.70
N ASN A 21 -9.97 6.89 -23.28
CA ASN A 21 -8.66 6.32 -23.61
C ASN A 21 -8.00 5.88 -22.29
N ILE A 22 -8.33 4.66 -21.86
CA ILE A 22 -7.76 4.09 -20.66
C ILE A 22 -6.35 3.64 -21.06
N LYS A 23 -5.35 4.47 -20.79
CA LYS A 23 -3.94 4.12 -20.91
C LYS A 23 -3.60 3.02 -19.88
N ASN A 24 -4.00 1.79 -20.20
CA ASN A 24 -3.79 0.61 -19.39
C ASN A 24 -2.81 -0.32 -20.10
N THR A 25 -1.71 -0.62 -19.43
CA THR A 25 -0.80 -1.68 -19.83
C THR A 25 -1.12 -2.91 -18.98
N PHE A 26 -1.29 -4.06 -19.63
CA PHE A 26 -1.56 -5.32 -18.95
C PHE A 26 -0.50 -6.35 -19.32
N ILE A 27 0.21 -6.86 -18.32
CA ILE A 27 1.18 -7.94 -18.46
C ILE A 27 0.49 -9.22 -18.01
N ALA A 28 0.15 -10.08 -18.98
CA ALA A 28 -0.58 -11.32 -18.72
C ALA A 28 0.25 -12.32 -17.90
N LYS A 29 -0.43 -13.32 -17.32
CA LYS A 29 0.21 -14.48 -16.72
C LYS A 29 1.15 -15.13 -17.76
N GLU A 30 2.24 -15.72 -17.29
CA GLU A 30 3.27 -16.38 -18.12
C GLU A 30 4.12 -15.44 -19.00
N ILE A 31 3.85 -14.13 -18.97
CA ILE A 31 4.76 -13.14 -19.57
C ILE A 31 5.83 -12.76 -18.55
N GLU A 32 7.08 -12.83 -18.99
CA GLU A 32 8.22 -12.27 -18.28
C GLU A 32 8.75 -11.06 -19.03
N VAL A 33 8.87 -9.93 -18.35
CA VAL A 33 9.46 -8.71 -18.90
C VAL A 33 10.72 -8.36 -18.14
N ASN A 34 11.81 -8.16 -18.89
CA ASN A 34 13.08 -7.67 -18.37
C ASN A 34 13.32 -6.26 -18.93
N GLY A 35 13.30 -5.26 -18.05
CA GLY A 35 13.51 -3.86 -18.43
C GLY A 35 12.68 -2.89 -17.58
N ASN A 36 13.02 -1.60 -17.70
CA ASN A 36 12.38 -0.54 -16.94
C ASN A 36 11.14 0.00 -17.68
N PHE A 37 10.06 0.23 -16.95
CA PHE A 37 8.84 0.83 -17.46
C PHE A 37 8.75 2.29 -17.03
N LYS A 38 8.55 3.19 -18.00
CA LYS A 38 8.29 4.61 -17.74
C LYS A 38 7.15 5.10 -18.60
N GLY A 39 6.17 5.74 -17.99
CA GLY A 39 5.05 6.29 -18.74
C GLY A 39 3.97 6.92 -17.86
N GLU A 40 2.89 7.34 -18.51
CA GLU A 40 1.68 7.81 -17.83
C GLU A 40 0.61 6.72 -17.92
N GLY A 41 -0.27 6.66 -16.92
CA GLY A 41 -1.38 5.71 -16.89
C GLY A 41 -1.16 4.59 -15.87
N SER A 42 -1.89 3.49 -16.08
CA SER A 42 -1.86 2.36 -15.16
C SER A 42 -1.21 1.12 -15.76
N VAL A 43 -0.49 0.39 -14.92
CA VAL A 43 0.13 -0.89 -15.28
C VAL A 43 -0.42 -1.97 -14.36
N GLN A 44 -0.98 -3.03 -14.95
CA GLN A 44 -1.39 -4.22 -14.23
C GLN A 44 -0.48 -5.39 -14.61
N VAL A 45 0.05 -6.09 -13.59
CA VAL A 45 1.00 -7.19 -13.76
C VAL A 45 0.42 -8.46 -13.17
N GLU A 46 0.09 -9.43 -14.01
CA GLU A 46 -0.25 -10.81 -13.65
C GLU A 46 0.90 -11.80 -13.93
N GLY A 47 1.94 -11.36 -14.66
CA GLY A 47 3.14 -12.13 -14.97
C GLY A 47 4.34 -11.75 -14.08
N THR A 48 5.55 -11.84 -14.63
CA THR A 48 6.78 -11.45 -13.93
C THR A 48 7.41 -10.23 -14.57
N LEU A 49 7.79 -9.24 -13.77
CA LEU A 49 8.50 -8.05 -14.21
C LEU A 49 9.80 -7.90 -13.42
N HIS A 50 10.90 -7.81 -14.15
CA HIS A 50 12.24 -7.52 -13.64
C HIS A 50 12.69 -6.15 -14.13
N GLY A 51 12.76 -5.18 -13.22
CA GLY A 51 13.13 -3.80 -13.54
C GLY A 51 12.32 -2.78 -12.75
N ASP A 52 12.68 -1.52 -12.94
CA ASP A 52 12.05 -0.40 -12.24
C ASP A 52 10.80 0.08 -12.99
N ILE A 53 9.79 0.51 -12.24
CA ILE A 53 8.52 1.01 -12.78
C ILE A 53 8.30 2.44 -12.31
N LEU A 54 8.10 3.35 -13.26
CA LEU A 54 7.77 4.75 -13.04
C LEU A 54 6.49 5.12 -13.81
N VAL A 55 5.34 5.01 -13.14
CA VAL A 55 4.00 5.26 -13.73
C VAL A 55 3.03 5.88 -12.72
N THR A 56 1.80 6.19 -13.11
CA THR A 56 0.81 6.80 -12.19
C THR A 56 0.21 5.78 -11.23
N SER A 57 -0.14 4.60 -11.72
CA SER A 57 -0.77 3.54 -10.92
C SER A 57 -0.22 2.17 -11.27
N VAL A 58 0.04 1.33 -10.26
CA VAL A 58 0.49 -0.04 -10.44
C VAL A 58 -0.42 -1.00 -9.69
N VAL A 59 -0.85 -2.07 -10.35
CA VAL A 59 -1.59 -3.16 -9.74
C VAL A 59 -0.82 -4.45 -9.97
N ILE A 60 -0.40 -5.09 -8.88
CA ILE A 60 0.18 -6.43 -8.91
C ILE A 60 -0.96 -7.42 -8.65
N GLY A 61 -1.32 -8.18 -9.68
CA GLY A 61 -2.31 -9.23 -9.61
C GLY A 61 -1.88 -10.39 -8.72
N GLU A 62 -2.77 -11.36 -8.51
CA GLU A 62 -2.52 -12.52 -7.64
C GLU A 62 -1.29 -13.34 -8.06
N HIS A 63 -1.05 -13.42 -9.37
CA HIS A 63 0.10 -14.13 -9.94
C HIS A 63 1.26 -13.20 -10.29
N GLY A 64 1.06 -11.89 -10.12
CA GLY A 64 2.04 -10.87 -10.41
C GLY A 64 3.26 -10.98 -9.49
N THR A 65 4.45 -11.00 -10.07
CA THR A 65 5.71 -10.87 -9.35
C THR A 65 6.50 -9.71 -9.92
N ILE A 66 6.85 -8.74 -9.09
CA ILE A 66 7.70 -7.61 -9.49
C ILE A 66 9.00 -7.65 -8.69
N ASN A 67 10.12 -7.60 -9.38
CA ASN A 67 11.46 -7.53 -8.81
C ASN A 67 12.09 -6.21 -9.29
N GLY A 68 12.17 -5.21 -8.42
CA GLY A 68 12.68 -3.89 -8.76
C GLY A 68 12.02 -2.78 -7.96
N THR A 69 12.30 -1.54 -8.34
CA THR A 69 11.79 -0.36 -7.63
C THR A 69 10.50 0.15 -8.27
N ILE A 70 9.46 0.35 -7.46
CA ILE A 70 8.19 0.94 -7.94
C ILE A 70 8.09 2.39 -7.46
N THR A 71 7.96 3.31 -8.41
CA THR A 71 7.61 4.70 -8.16
C THR A 71 6.27 5.02 -8.82
N ALA A 72 5.25 5.29 -8.01
CA ALA A 72 3.90 5.58 -8.51
C ALA A 72 3.08 6.43 -7.54
N THR A 73 1.90 6.91 -7.95
CA THR A 73 0.98 7.57 -7.02
C THR A 73 0.20 6.54 -6.21
N ASN A 74 -0.36 5.54 -6.88
CA ASN A 74 -1.15 4.48 -6.24
C ASN A 74 -0.57 3.12 -6.57
N VAL A 75 -0.43 2.25 -5.58
CA VAL A 75 0.04 0.89 -5.76
C VAL A 75 -0.89 -0.07 -5.02
N ILE A 76 -1.36 -1.10 -5.70
CA ILE A 76 -2.13 -2.20 -5.11
C ILE A 76 -1.36 -3.49 -5.30
N VAL A 77 -1.12 -4.23 -4.21
CA VAL A 77 -0.35 -5.48 -4.23
C VAL A 77 -1.23 -6.64 -3.79
N ASN A 78 -1.62 -7.49 -4.74
CA ASN A 78 -2.28 -8.76 -4.49
C ASN A 78 -1.39 -9.98 -4.79
N GLY A 79 -0.16 -9.75 -5.27
CA GLY A 79 0.83 -10.78 -5.57
C GLY A 79 2.13 -10.60 -4.77
N LYS A 80 3.28 -10.74 -5.42
CA LYS A 80 4.59 -10.63 -4.79
C LYS A 80 5.37 -9.42 -5.30
N LEU A 81 5.99 -8.71 -4.38
CA LEU A 81 6.86 -7.58 -4.68
C LEU A 81 8.15 -7.70 -3.88
N ASN A 82 9.26 -7.82 -4.59
CA ASN A 82 10.59 -7.86 -4.03
C ASN A 82 11.36 -6.63 -4.49
N GLY A 83 11.40 -5.60 -3.65
CA GLY A 83 12.07 -4.35 -4.00
C GLY A 83 11.49 -3.15 -3.27
N SER A 84 12.01 -1.97 -3.58
CA SER A 84 11.65 -0.74 -2.87
C SER A 84 10.41 -0.08 -3.49
N ILE A 85 9.56 0.50 -2.64
CA ILE A 85 8.34 1.19 -3.07
C ILE A 85 8.38 2.64 -2.64
N PHE A 86 8.09 3.52 -3.60
CA PHE A 86 7.94 4.95 -3.39
C PHE A 86 6.59 5.39 -3.97
N CYS A 87 5.57 5.55 -3.13
CA CYS A 87 4.27 5.99 -3.61
C CYS A 87 3.46 6.83 -2.62
N ASP A 88 2.35 7.42 -3.07
CA ASP A 88 1.49 8.19 -2.17
C ASP A 88 0.58 7.24 -1.37
N SER A 89 -0.14 6.34 -2.06
CA SER A 89 -1.02 5.35 -1.44
C SER A 89 -0.59 3.94 -1.82
N LEU A 90 -0.36 3.09 -0.81
CA LEU A 90 -0.08 1.68 -0.99
C LEU A 90 -1.12 0.82 -0.26
N GLU A 91 -1.71 -0.11 -0.99
CA GLU A 91 -2.60 -1.13 -0.44
C GLU A 91 -2.01 -2.52 -0.68
N VAL A 92 -1.72 -3.23 0.41
CA VAL A 92 -1.29 -4.63 0.37
C VAL A 92 -2.50 -5.49 0.70
N MET A 93 -3.03 -6.19 -0.30
CA MET A 93 -4.18 -7.08 -0.14
C MET A 93 -3.79 -8.37 0.60
N SER A 94 -4.76 -9.23 0.92
CA SER A 94 -4.51 -10.43 1.74
C SER A 94 -3.52 -11.43 1.15
N ASN A 95 -3.42 -11.52 -0.18
CA ASN A 95 -2.43 -12.37 -0.86
C ASN A 95 -1.13 -11.62 -1.16
N GLY A 96 -1.11 -10.31 -0.92
CA GLY A 96 0.04 -9.45 -1.12
C GLY A 96 1.19 -9.80 -0.19
N ASN A 97 2.38 -9.98 -0.76
CA ASN A 97 3.63 -10.07 -0.04
C ASN A 97 4.59 -9.00 -0.55
N VAL A 98 4.94 -8.08 0.33
CA VAL A 98 5.95 -7.05 0.04
C VAL A 98 7.15 -7.31 0.92
N SER A 99 8.31 -7.45 0.28
CA SER A 99 9.59 -7.46 0.94
C SER A 99 10.38 -6.20 0.60
N ASN A 100 11.19 -5.73 1.54
CA ASN A 100 12.15 -4.62 1.44
C ASN A 100 11.61 -3.24 1.86
N ASP A 101 12.23 -2.15 1.41
CA ASP A 101 11.98 -0.79 1.90
C ASP A 101 10.71 -0.17 1.30
N ILE A 102 9.82 0.30 2.17
CA ILE A 102 8.56 0.96 1.80
C ILE A 102 8.58 2.39 2.28
N GLN A 103 8.48 3.34 1.33
CA GLN A 103 8.34 4.76 1.61
C GLN A 103 7.05 5.29 0.98
N VAL A 104 6.07 5.63 1.81
CA VAL A 104 4.74 6.05 1.31
C VAL A 104 4.14 7.24 2.06
N LYS A 105 3.03 7.81 1.61
CA LYS A 105 2.25 8.74 2.45
C LYS A 105 1.27 7.97 3.33
N GLU A 106 0.50 7.08 2.71
CA GLU A 106 -0.51 6.25 3.35
C GLU A 106 -0.31 4.77 3.00
N LEU A 107 -0.47 3.92 4.01
CA LEU A 107 -0.27 2.47 3.89
C LEU A 107 -1.43 1.71 4.51
N LEU A 108 -2.06 0.82 3.74
CA LEU A 108 -3.03 -0.16 4.22
C LEU A 108 -2.49 -1.57 4.01
N ILE A 109 -2.42 -2.37 5.09
CA ILE A 109 -1.85 -3.72 5.07
C ILE A 109 -2.88 -4.74 5.51
N SER A 110 -3.32 -5.57 4.58
CA SER A 110 -4.14 -6.76 4.82
C SER A 110 -3.37 -8.07 4.61
N GLY A 111 -2.21 -8.01 3.96
CA GLY A 111 -1.34 -9.15 3.64
C GLY A 111 -0.10 -9.25 4.52
N LYS A 112 1.01 -9.66 3.93
CA LYS A 112 2.31 -9.82 4.60
C LYS A 112 3.29 -8.76 4.13
N VAL A 113 3.96 -8.12 5.10
CA VAL A 113 5.00 -7.12 4.81
C VAL A 113 6.22 -7.39 5.67
N GLU A 114 7.39 -7.43 5.03
CA GLU A 114 8.68 -7.62 5.68
C GLU A 114 9.68 -6.55 5.23
N GLY A 115 10.36 -5.88 6.17
CA GLY A 115 11.39 -4.89 5.83
C GLY A 115 11.36 -3.61 6.67
N LYS A 116 11.69 -2.47 6.07
CA LYS A 116 11.61 -1.15 6.70
C LYS A 116 10.41 -0.40 6.13
N ILE A 117 9.57 0.13 7.01
CA ILE A 117 8.35 0.84 6.62
C ILE A 117 8.40 2.28 7.12
N GLU A 118 8.22 3.23 6.22
CA GLU A 118 8.19 4.65 6.52
C GLU A 118 7.02 5.30 5.78
N ALA A 119 5.97 5.68 6.51
CA ALA A 119 4.81 6.35 5.94
C ALA A 119 4.69 7.77 6.50
N LYS A 120 4.50 8.77 5.65
CA LYS A 120 4.47 10.18 6.09
C LYS A 120 3.26 10.54 6.93
N GLU A 121 2.10 9.94 6.67
CA GLU A 121 0.84 10.32 7.32
C GLU A 121 0.23 9.20 8.16
N LYS A 122 -0.04 8.05 7.54
CA LYS A 122 -0.81 6.99 8.19
C LYS A 122 -0.38 5.59 7.78
N ILE A 123 -0.31 4.68 8.75
CA ILE A 123 -0.24 3.23 8.55
C ILE A 123 -1.45 2.59 9.19
N THR A 124 -2.12 1.70 8.47
CA THR A 124 -3.20 0.85 8.98
C THR A 124 -2.90 -0.60 8.70
N ILE A 125 -2.71 -1.39 9.75
CA ILE A 125 -2.62 -2.84 9.67
C ILE A 125 -4.01 -3.39 9.94
N ASP A 126 -4.66 -3.92 8.91
CA ASP A 126 -5.96 -4.57 9.05
C ASP A 126 -5.85 -5.90 9.82
N THR A 127 -6.97 -6.47 10.22
CA THR A 127 -7.09 -7.69 11.05
C THR A 127 -6.28 -8.88 10.51
N ARG A 128 -6.15 -9.00 9.18
CA ARG A 128 -5.37 -10.06 8.52
C ARG A 128 -3.90 -9.68 8.29
N GLY A 129 -3.56 -8.41 8.45
CA GLY A 129 -2.23 -7.88 8.23
C GLY A 129 -1.20 -8.48 9.18
N GLN A 130 -0.11 -8.97 8.60
CA GLN A 130 1.04 -9.50 9.31
C GLN A 130 2.27 -8.70 8.90
N VAL A 131 2.82 -7.94 9.84
CA VAL A 131 3.96 -7.08 9.59
C VAL A 131 5.12 -7.54 10.46
N ASN A 132 6.23 -7.88 9.82
CA ASN A 132 7.50 -8.18 10.47
C ASN A 132 8.54 -7.18 9.96
N ALA A 133 8.67 -6.06 10.66
CA ALA A 133 9.48 -4.94 10.19
C ALA A 133 10.50 -4.55 11.24
N ASN A 134 11.76 -4.38 10.84
CA ASN A 134 12.80 -3.91 11.76
C ASN A 134 12.42 -2.55 12.34
N ILE A 135 11.85 -1.68 11.50
CA ILE A 135 11.41 -0.34 11.86
C ILE A 135 10.14 -0.01 11.07
N MET A 136 9.12 0.51 11.76
CA MET A 136 7.91 1.10 11.20
C MET A 136 7.72 2.51 11.75
N LYS A 137 7.75 3.53 10.88
CA LYS A 137 7.59 4.94 11.25
C LYS A 137 6.38 5.58 10.57
N SER A 138 5.57 6.31 11.35
CA SER A 138 4.55 7.21 10.80
C SER A 138 4.08 8.26 11.80
N LYS A 139 3.22 9.20 11.38
CA LYS A 139 2.51 10.07 12.32
C LYS A 139 1.43 9.30 13.06
N ASN A 140 0.56 8.61 12.32
CA ASN A 140 -0.57 7.87 12.86
C ASN A 140 -0.47 6.39 12.48
N ILE A 141 -0.52 5.50 13.46
CA ILE A 141 -0.45 4.05 13.25
C ILE A 141 -1.67 3.40 13.88
N LEU A 142 -2.45 2.66 13.10
CA LEU A 142 -3.55 1.81 13.57
C LEU A 142 -3.17 0.34 13.37
N VAL A 143 -3.22 -0.46 14.43
CA VAL A 143 -2.93 -1.89 14.40
C VAL A 143 -4.14 -2.69 14.82
N ASN A 144 -4.82 -3.32 13.86
CA ASN A 144 -5.87 -4.32 14.08
C ASN A 144 -5.35 -5.76 13.88
N GLY A 145 -4.27 -5.93 13.12
CA GLY A 145 -3.60 -7.21 12.88
C GLY A 145 -2.42 -7.46 13.82
N THR A 146 -1.37 -8.07 13.28
CA THR A 146 -0.15 -8.38 14.04
C THR A 146 1.04 -7.59 13.53
N PHE A 147 1.80 -7.01 14.46
CA PHE A 147 3.05 -6.33 14.19
C PHE A 147 4.16 -6.86 15.10
N LYS A 148 5.33 -7.14 14.52
CA LYS A 148 6.56 -7.47 15.24
C LYS A 148 7.70 -6.56 14.81
N GLY A 149 8.39 -5.97 15.79
CA GLY A 149 9.60 -5.14 15.59
C GLY A 149 9.50 -3.77 16.27
N LYS A 150 10.15 -2.76 15.69
CA LYS A 150 10.15 -1.40 16.27
C LYS A 150 9.07 -0.52 15.66
N VAL A 151 8.22 0.07 16.49
CA VAL A 151 7.19 1.05 16.10
C VAL A 151 7.62 2.45 16.52
N THR A 152 7.46 3.42 15.63
CA THR A 152 7.61 4.84 15.96
C THR A 152 6.42 5.62 15.41
N ALA A 153 5.56 6.10 16.30
CA ALA A 153 4.40 6.94 15.97
C ALA A 153 4.59 8.35 16.55
N SER A 154 4.81 9.36 15.71
CA SER A 154 5.07 10.71 16.19
C SER A 154 3.81 11.42 16.73
N GLN A 155 2.61 10.95 16.40
CA GLN A 155 1.34 11.50 16.91
C GLN A 155 0.52 10.48 17.70
N LEU A 156 0.10 9.38 17.07
CA LEU A 156 -0.82 8.42 17.67
C LEU A 156 -0.51 6.97 17.26
N LEU A 157 -0.43 6.08 18.24
CA LEU A 157 -0.56 4.64 18.04
C LEU A 157 -1.92 4.17 18.57
N GLU A 158 -2.78 3.65 17.70
CA GLU A 158 -4.04 3.03 18.05
C GLU A 158 -3.93 1.50 17.89
N ILE A 159 -4.19 0.76 18.96
CA ILE A 159 -4.27 -0.70 18.94
C ILE A 159 -5.74 -1.09 19.03
N GLY A 160 -6.27 -1.70 17.97
CA GLY A 160 -7.65 -2.19 17.94
C GLY A 160 -7.87 -3.42 18.79
N ASN A 161 -9.12 -3.87 18.87
CA ASN A 161 -9.55 -4.99 19.72
C ASN A 161 -8.93 -6.36 19.35
N LYS A 162 -8.40 -6.49 18.13
CA LYS A 162 -7.65 -7.67 17.66
C LYS A 162 -6.17 -7.39 17.42
N GLY A 163 -5.74 -6.14 17.65
CA GLY A 163 -4.38 -5.70 17.42
C GLY A 163 -3.39 -6.36 18.37
N SER A 164 -2.26 -6.79 17.85
CA SER A 164 -1.15 -7.31 18.64
C SER A 164 0.15 -6.67 18.18
N VAL A 165 0.79 -5.89 19.06
CA VAL A 165 2.07 -5.23 18.81
C VAL A 165 3.12 -5.86 19.71
N GLN A 166 4.18 -6.41 19.12
CA GLN A 166 5.32 -6.98 19.84
C GLN A 166 6.62 -6.28 19.47
N GLY A 167 7.34 -5.74 20.45
CA GLY A 167 8.66 -5.14 20.29
C GLY A 167 8.77 -3.75 20.91
N ASP A 168 9.67 -2.93 20.40
CA ASP A 168 9.96 -1.61 20.95
C ASP A 168 9.03 -0.56 20.36
N ILE A 169 8.33 0.17 21.23
CA ILE A 169 7.35 1.17 20.82
C ILE A 169 7.83 2.54 21.28
N THR A 170 7.89 3.49 20.34
CA THR A 170 8.14 4.90 20.63
C THR A 170 6.95 5.71 20.15
N VAL A 171 6.22 6.36 21.05
CA VAL A 171 4.97 7.04 20.70
C VAL A 171 4.70 8.29 21.53
N LYS A 172 4.04 9.29 20.94
CA LYS A 172 3.56 10.48 21.65
C LYS A 172 2.25 10.21 22.40
N ASN A 173 1.23 9.69 21.72
CA ASN A 173 -0.05 9.29 22.32
C ASN A 173 -0.39 7.85 21.95
N ILE A 174 -0.89 7.07 22.91
CA ILE A 174 -1.37 5.71 22.65
C ILE A 174 -2.86 5.58 22.98
N LYS A 175 -3.60 4.88 22.13
CA LYS A 175 -4.99 4.48 22.35
C LYS A 175 -5.09 2.97 22.18
N THR A 176 -5.73 2.29 23.12
CA THR A 176 -5.91 0.83 23.04
C THR A 176 -7.37 0.50 23.29
N HIS A 177 -7.94 -0.36 22.44
CA HIS A 177 -9.27 -0.92 22.62
C HIS A 177 -9.19 -2.21 23.46
N GLU A 178 -10.32 -2.60 24.05
CA GLU A 178 -10.42 -3.86 24.79
C GLU A 178 -10.02 -5.06 23.90
N GLY A 179 -9.11 -5.90 24.38
CA GLY A 179 -8.55 -7.03 23.63
C GLY A 179 -7.25 -6.74 22.87
N GLY A 180 -6.86 -5.46 22.74
CA GLY A 180 -5.58 -5.07 22.18
C GLY A 180 -4.40 -5.58 23.01
N LYS A 181 -3.40 -6.16 22.36
CA LYS A 181 -2.23 -6.77 23.00
C LYS A 181 -0.97 -5.97 22.68
N LEU A 182 -0.18 -5.71 23.72
CA LEU A 182 1.10 -5.03 23.61
C LEU A 182 2.13 -5.80 24.44
N LEU A 183 3.21 -6.26 23.79
CA LEU A 183 4.32 -6.95 24.45
C LEU A 183 5.65 -6.33 24.05
N GLY A 184 6.35 -5.73 25.01
CA GLY A 184 7.69 -5.18 24.78
C GLY A 184 7.93 -3.91 25.57
N SER A 185 8.89 -3.10 25.12
CA SER A 185 9.30 -1.87 25.79
C SER A 185 8.59 -0.67 25.17
N MET A 186 8.20 0.30 26.00
CA MET A 186 7.63 1.56 25.52
C MET A 186 8.49 2.74 25.95
N HIS A 187 8.71 3.66 25.02
CA HIS A 187 9.39 4.94 25.22
C HIS A 187 8.50 6.08 24.72
N THR A 188 8.59 7.23 25.40
CA THR A 188 7.93 8.46 24.97
C THR A 188 8.62 9.02 23.74
N TYR A 189 7.86 9.41 22.72
CA TYR A 189 8.39 10.18 21.60
C TYR A 189 8.73 11.60 22.06
N LEU A 190 10.01 11.93 22.04
CA LEU A 190 10.51 13.28 22.25
C LEU A 190 10.74 13.91 20.88
N GLU A 191 10.06 15.01 20.60
CA GLU A 191 10.33 15.83 19.43
C GLU A 191 11.71 16.48 19.66
N GLU A 192 12.71 16.12 18.85
CA GLU A 192 14.02 16.78 18.93
C GLU A 192 13.79 18.29 18.77
N ALA A 193 14.20 19.06 19.77
CA ALA A 193 13.99 20.50 19.87
C ALA A 193 14.89 21.28 18.87
N THR A 194 14.70 21.04 17.58
CA THR A 194 15.54 21.61 16.51
C THR A 194 15.05 23.00 16.04
N GLU A 195 13.91 23.49 16.51
CA GLU A 195 13.34 24.78 16.05
C GLU A 195 13.55 25.99 17.00
N LEU A 196 14.28 25.85 18.10
CA LEU A 196 14.46 26.96 19.07
C LEU A 196 15.74 27.81 18.89
N PHE A 197 16.70 27.39 18.05
CA PHE A 197 17.96 28.14 17.89
C PHE A 197 18.01 29.12 16.71
N THR A 198 17.16 28.97 15.69
CA THR A 198 17.19 29.87 14.51
C THR A 198 16.47 31.21 14.71
N LYS A 199 15.64 31.37 15.75
CA LYS A 199 14.93 32.63 16.02
C LYS A 199 15.63 33.59 16.97
N ILE A 200 16.73 33.17 17.62
CA ILE A 200 17.43 34.00 18.61
C ILE A 200 18.57 34.82 17.98
N THR A 201 18.98 34.53 16.73
CA THR A 201 20.07 35.26 16.05
C THR A 201 19.65 36.43 15.16
N ASP A 202 18.35 36.69 14.99
CA ASP A 202 17.83 37.75 14.09
C ASP A 202 17.21 38.96 14.85
N ASN A 203 17.70 39.31 16.05
CA ASN A 203 17.24 40.50 16.77
C ASN A 203 18.39 41.30 17.39
#